data_AF-A0A484XH88-F1
#
_entry.id   AF-A0A484XH88-F1
#
_cell.length_a   1.000
_cell.length_b   1.000
_cell.length_c   1.000
_cell.angle_alpha   90.00
_cell.angle_beta   90.00
_cell.angle_gamma   90.00
#
_symmetry.space_group_name_H-M   'P 1'
#
loop_
_entity.id
_entity.type
_entity.pdbx_description
1 polymer ?
#
loop_
_entity_poly.entity_id
_entity_poly.type
_entity_poly.pdbx_seq_one_letter_code
_entity_poly.pdbx_strand_id
1 'polypeptide(L)'
;MFTLDATKTALVVIDLQEGILPFAGGPHTADEVVSRAARLAEKCRASGAPVVMVRVGWSADFAEALKQPVDAQGPGARAAGKLVDLSRVSR
;
A
#
# COMPACT_ATOMS: atom_id res chain seq x y z
N MET A 1 12.25 -7.12 -24.11
CA MET A 1 11.41 -6.00 -23.61
C MET A 1 10.21 -6.61 -22.91
N PHE A 2 9.86 -6.13 -21.72
CA PHE A 2 8.70 -6.63 -20.99
C PHE A 2 7.43 -5.91 -21.49
N THR A 3 6.39 -6.67 -21.82
CA THR A 3 5.14 -6.15 -22.40
C THR A 3 3.97 -6.62 -21.55
N LEU A 4 3.07 -5.71 -21.21
CA LEU A 4 1.86 -5.98 -20.43
C LEU A 4 0.61 -5.61 -21.23
N ASP A 5 -0.36 -6.52 -21.26
CA ASP A 5 -1.70 -6.27 -21.81
C ASP A 5 -2.57 -5.65 -20.71
N ALA A 6 -2.97 -4.38 -20.90
CA ALA A 6 -3.77 -3.65 -19.92
C ALA A 6 -5.12 -4.30 -19.62
N THR A 7 -5.69 -5.07 -20.56
CA THR A 7 -6.97 -5.78 -20.35
C THR A 7 -6.83 -7.02 -19.47
N LYS A 8 -5.60 -7.49 -19.25
CA LYS A 8 -5.25 -8.67 -18.45
C LYS A 8 -4.31 -8.34 -17.29
N THR A 9 -4.15 -7.06 -16.97
CA THR A 9 -3.20 -6.59 -15.96
C THR A 9 -3.92 -5.66 -14.98
N ALA A 10 -3.56 -5.74 -13.71
CA ALA A 10 -3.97 -4.80 -12.67
C ALA A 10 -2.75 -4.26 -11.93
N LEU A 11 -2.85 -3.05 -11.40
CA LEU A 11 -1.92 -2.52 -10.41
C LEU A 11 -2.43 -2.85 -9.02
N VAL A 12 -1.58 -3.47 -8.19
CA VAL A 12 -1.86 -3.71 -6.78
C VAL A 12 -0.90 -2.88 -5.95
N VAL A 13 -1.44 -1.94 -5.16
CA VAL A 13 -0.66 -1.05 -4.29
C VAL A 13 -0.78 -1.55 -2.86
N ILE A 14 0.33 -1.99 -2.28
CA ILE A 14 0.37 -2.64 -0.97
C ILE A 14 0.73 -1.64 0.12
N ASP A 15 -0.14 -1.55 1.13
CA ASP A 15 0.11 -0.94 2.43
C ASP A 15 0.65 0.51 2.40
N LEU A 16 0.32 1.26 1.35
CA LEU A 16 0.52 2.71 1.31
C LEU A 16 -0.56 3.41 2.13
N GLN A 17 -0.42 3.27 3.44
CA GLN A 17 -1.27 3.86 4.47
C GLN A 17 -0.43 4.59 5.51
N GLU A 18 -0.96 5.68 6.08
CA GLU A 18 -0.22 6.57 6.98
C GLU A 18 0.41 5.84 8.19
N GLY A 19 -0.25 4.78 8.68
CA GLY A 19 0.27 3.97 9.79
C GLY A 19 1.46 3.08 9.41
N ILE A 20 1.72 2.85 8.12
CA ILE A 20 2.79 1.99 7.60
C ILE A 20 3.97 2.80 7.06
N LEU A 21 3.74 3.98 6.51
CA LEU A 21 4.81 4.82 5.94
C LEU A 21 6.04 5.01 6.86
N PRO A 22 5.89 5.19 8.19
CA PRO A 22 7.05 5.34 9.09
C PRO A 22 7.98 4.12 9.15
N PHE A 23 7.53 2.95 8.69
CA PHE A 23 8.33 1.73 8.66
C PHE A 23 9.18 1.58 7.38
N ALA A 24 9.09 2.53 6.44
CA ALA A 24 9.91 2.54 5.23
C ALA A 24 11.39 2.87 5.54
N GLY A 25 12.16 1.87 5.97
CA GLY A 25 13.58 2.02 6.35
C GLY A 25 14.58 2.15 5.19
N GLY A 26 14.12 2.14 3.94
CA GLY A 26 14.97 2.20 2.74
C GLY A 26 14.92 0.90 1.90
N PRO A 27 15.53 0.91 0.70
CA PRO A 27 16.40 1.95 0.13
C PRO A 27 15.65 3.15 -0.46
N HIS A 28 14.32 3.10 -0.54
CA HIS A 28 13.48 4.22 -0.97
C HIS A 28 12.68 4.76 0.20
N THR A 29 12.53 6.07 0.25
CA THR A 29 11.70 6.75 1.24
C THR A 29 10.22 6.47 0.98
N ALA A 30 9.37 6.60 2.02
CA ALA A 30 7.93 6.48 1.87
C ALA A 30 7.37 7.41 0.79
N ASP A 31 7.81 8.67 0.77
CA ASP A 31 7.33 9.68 -0.19
C ASP A 31 7.68 9.33 -1.64
N GLU A 32 8.89 8.81 -1.88
CA GLU A 32 9.27 8.33 -3.21
C GLU A 32 8.36 7.19 -3.68
N VAL A 33 8.04 6.25 -2.80
CA VAL A 33 7.16 5.12 -3.13
C VAL A 33 5.74 5.62 -3.39
N VAL A 34 5.21 6.51 -2.55
CA VAL A 34 3.89 7.14 -2.74
C VAL A 34 3.80 7.88 -4.07
N SER A 35 4.79 8.71 -4.40
CA SER A 35 4.85 9.46 -5.66
C SER A 35 4.89 8.54 -6.89
N ARG A 36 5.74 7.50 -6.86
CA ARG A 36 5.85 6.54 -7.96
C ARG A 36 4.57 5.70 -8.11
N ALA A 37 3.96 5.28 -7.00
CA ALA A 37 2.70 4.56 -7.01
C ALA A 37 1.55 5.40 -7.57
N ALA A 38 1.50 6.70 -7.26
CA ALA A 38 0.52 7.62 -7.84
C ALA A 38 0.63 7.69 -9.36
N ARG A 39 1.86 7.84 -9.89
CA ARG A 39 2.12 7.84 -11.34
C ARG A 39 1.72 6.51 -12.01
N LEU A 40 1.99 5.37 -11.38
CA LEU A 40 1.56 4.07 -11.88
C LEU A 40 0.03 3.96 -11.89
N ALA A 41 -0.62 4.39 -10.80
CA ALA A 41 -2.08 4.34 -10.68
C ALA A 41 -2.77 5.24 -11.72
N GLU A 42 -2.23 6.42 -11.99
CA GLU A 42 -2.71 7.29 -13.07
C GLU A 42 -2.63 6.58 -14.42
N LYS A 43 -1.48 5.98 -14.75
CA LYS A 43 -1.29 5.28 -16.02
C LYS A 43 -2.23 4.09 -16.18
N CYS A 44 -2.42 3.31 -15.13
CA CYS A 44 -3.35 2.17 -15.13
C CYS A 44 -4.81 2.61 -15.28
N ARG A 45 -5.24 3.64 -14.54
CA ARG A 45 -6.59 4.21 -14.69
C ARG A 45 -6.83 4.72 -16.11
N ALA A 46 -5.87 5.45 -16.68
CA ALA A 46 -5.94 5.95 -18.05
C ALA A 46 -6.00 4.83 -19.10
N SER A 47 -5.42 3.66 -18.81
CA SER A 47 -5.48 2.48 -19.70
C SER A 47 -6.65 1.53 -19.40
N GLY A 48 -7.54 1.88 -18.47
CA GLY A 48 -8.65 1.01 -18.03
C GLY A 48 -8.22 -0.21 -17.21
N ALA A 49 -6.95 -0.29 -16.80
CA ALA A 49 -6.45 -1.35 -15.94
C ALA A 49 -6.88 -1.10 -14.48
N PRO A 50 -7.39 -2.12 -13.75
CA PRO A 50 -7.80 -1.96 -12.36
C PRO A 50 -6.63 -1.49 -11.48
N VAL A 51 -6.94 -0.61 -10.52
CA VAL A 51 -6.02 -0.22 -9.44
C VAL A 51 -6.60 -0.67 -8.11
N VAL A 52 -5.96 -1.65 -7.48
CA VAL A 52 -6.36 -2.25 -6.21
C VAL A 52 -5.50 -1.66 -5.10
N MET A 53 -6.12 -0.91 -4.18
CA MET A 53 -5.45 -0.38 -3.01
C MET A 53 -5.63 -1.35 -1.83
N VAL A 54 -4.53 -1.98 -1.40
CA VAL A 54 -4.51 -2.94 -0.29
C VAL A 54 -4.09 -2.23 0.99
N ARG A 55 -4.67 -2.67 2.10
CA ARG A 55 -4.29 -2.24 3.44
C ARG A 55 -4.18 -3.43 4.38
N VAL A 56 -3.33 -3.24 5.39
CA VAL A 56 -3.30 -4.06 6.59
C VAL A 56 -4.03 -3.37 7.73
N GLY A 57 -4.78 -4.16 8.50
CA GLY A 57 -5.49 -3.69 9.69
C GLY A 57 -6.12 -4.85 10.43
N TRP A 58 -6.60 -4.55 11.63
CA TRP A 58 -7.32 -5.48 12.49
C TRP A 58 -8.58 -4.79 13.00
N SER A 59 -9.56 -5.56 13.43
CA SER A 59 -10.68 -5.08 14.22
C SER A 59 -10.18 -4.46 15.53
N ALA A 60 -11.01 -3.62 16.16
CA ALA A 60 -10.64 -2.90 17.37
C ALA A 60 -10.24 -3.83 18.54
N ASP A 61 -10.79 -5.05 18.55
CA ASP A 61 -10.50 -6.12 19.51
C ASP A 61 -9.32 -7.02 19.09
N PHE A 62 -8.70 -6.74 17.93
CA PHE A 62 -7.63 -7.53 17.34
C PHE A 62 -7.98 -9.01 17.18
N ALA A 63 -9.26 -9.32 16.92
CA ALA A 63 -9.70 -10.70 16.74
C ALA A 63 -8.92 -11.42 15.63
N GLU A 64 -8.56 -10.70 14.56
CA GLU A 64 -7.87 -11.25 13.38
C GLU A 64 -6.34 -11.24 13.49
N ALA A 65 -5.79 -10.62 14.54
CA ALA A 65 -4.34 -10.58 14.72
C ALA A 65 -3.79 -11.96 15.12
N LEU A 66 -2.61 -12.31 14.62
CA LEU A 66 -1.93 -13.56 14.99
C LEU A 66 -1.47 -13.49 16.46
N LYS A 67 -1.84 -14.49 17.24
CA LYS A 67 -1.56 -14.59 18.70
C LYS A 67 -0.52 -15.66 19.03
N GLN A 68 0.29 -16.04 18.05
CA GLN A 68 1.30 -17.10 18.20
C GLN A 68 2.48 -16.62 19.07
N PRO A 69 3.21 -17.55 19.72
CA PRO A 69 4.49 -17.21 20.35
C PRO A 69 5.44 -16.57 19.33
N VAL A 70 6.02 -15.43 19.67
CA VAL A 70 6.93 -14.66 18.80
C VAL A 70 8.10 -14.12 19.61
N ASP A 71 9.26 -13.98 18.98
CA ASP A 71 10.47 -13.42 19.59
C ASP A 71 10.37 -11.90 19.81
N ALA A 72 9.54 -11.22 19.00
CA ALA A 72 9.24 -9.80 19.13
C ALA A 72 7.75 -9.55 18.85
N GLN A 73 7.13 -8.69 19.67
CA GLN A 73 5.74 -8.29 19.46
C GLN A 73 5.61 -7.49 18.16
N GLY A 74 4.54 -7.76 17.41
CA GLY A 74 4.18 -6.98 16.23
C GLY A 74 3.82 -5.53 16.59
N PRO A 75 3.77 -4.61 15.61
CA PRO A 75 3.60 -3.17 15.83
C PRO A 75 2.25 -2.74 16.47
N GLY A 76 1.34 -3.68 16.78
CA GLY A 76 0.04 -3.41 17.40
C GLY A 76 -0.86 -2.51 16.55
N ALA A 77 -1.85 -1.85 17.19
CA ALA A 77 -2.87 -1.00 16.54
C ALA A 77 -2.28 0.14 15.70
N ARG A 78 -1.04 0.52 15.98
CA ARG A 78 -0.40 1.71 15.40
C ARG A 78 -0.16 1.58 13.89
N ALA A 79 -0.09 0.36 13.36
CA ALA A 79 0.04 0.12 11.94
C ALA A 79 -1.28 0.33 11.16
N ALA A 80 -2.44 0.25 11.84
CA ALA A 80 -3.73 0.48 11.21
C ALA A 80 -3.90 1.97 10.88
N GLY A 81 -4.17 2.29 9.61
CA GLY A 81 -4.24 3.66 9.13
C GLY A 81 -5.12 3.85 7.89
N LYS A 82 -5.32 5.12 7.53
CA LYS A 82 -5.97 5.48 6.27
C LYS A 82 -4.98 5.26 5.11
N LEU A 83 -5.48 4.79 3.97
CA LEU A 83 -4.72 4.82 2.72
C LEU A 83 -4.30 6.25 2.41
N VAL A 84 -3.13 6.38 1.83
CA VAL A 84 -2.70 7.60 1.16
C VAL A 84 -3.60 7.83 -0.06
N ASP A 85 -4.10 9.05 -0.21
CA ASP A 85 -4.87 9.43 -1.39
C ASP A 85 -3.93 9.74 -2.57
N LEU A 86 -3.67 8.71 -3.39
CA LEU A 86 -2.79 8.83 -4.56
C LEU A 86 -3.27 9.84 -5.59
N SER A 87 -4.55 10.25 -5.59
CA SER A 87 -5.05 11.28 -6.52
C SER A 87 -4.62 12.70 -6.14
N ARG A 88 -4.19 12.89 -4.89
CA ARG A 88 -3.73 14.20 -4.38
C ARG A 88 -2.22 14.40 -4.54
N VAL A 89 -1.48 13.35 -4.86
CA VAL A 89 -0.02 13.35 -4.96
C VAL A 89 0.46 13.84 -6.34
N SER A 90 -0.39 13.75 -7.37
CA SER A 90 -0.08 14.15 -8.75
C SER A 90 -0.44 15.61 -9.07
N ARG A 91 -0.57 16.48 -8.06
CA ARG A 91 -0.73 17.93 -8.21
C ARG A 91 0.52 18.68 -7.80
#